data_AF-A0A933V6K1-F1
#
_entry.id   AF-A0A933V6K1-F1
#
_cell.length_a   1.000
_cell.length_b   1.000
_cell.length_c   1.000
_cell.angle_alpha   90.00
_cell.angle_beta   90.00
_cell.angle_gamma   90.00
#
_symmetry.space_group_name_H-M   'P 1'
#
loop_
_entity.id
_entity.type
_entity.pdbx_description
1 polymer ?
#
loop_
_entity_poly.entity_id
_entity_poly.type
_entity_poly.pdbx_seq_one_letter_code
_entity_poly.pdbx_strand_id
1 'polypeptide(L)'
;MIAPFAYHRYVFVIAIAALAASFGLLFKAGCVGDLKTGSLGDPVAALYYEGLALPPFLLGLLGFAALFFIRRQLAFQYRVAHALAFIFFGGFALWLIGIQFETWGVQQCF
;
A
#
# COMPACT_ATOMS: atom_id res chain seq x y z
N MET A 1 12.78 -30.45 -0.39
CA MET A 1 13.13 -29.29 0.48
C MET A 1 13.20 -28.06 -0.40
N ILE A 2 12.18 -27.21 -0.38
CA ILE A 2 12.16 -25.96 -1.14
C ILE A 2 13.03 -24.96 -0.37
N ALA A 3 14.07 -24.43 -1.03
CA ALA A 3 15.03 -23.55 -0.38
C ALA A 3 14.32 -22.29 0.19
N PRO A 4 14.66 -21.85 1.41
CA PRO A 4 14.02 -20.71 2.08
C PRO A 4 14.14 -19.39 1.28
N PHE A 5 15.04 -19.32 0.29
CA PHE A 5 15.22 -18.16 -0.60
C PHE A 5 14.07 -17.91 -1.57
N ALA A 6 13.32 -18.94 -1.99
CA ALA A 6 12.25 -18.78 -2.96
C ALA A 6 11.06 -17.99 -2.37
N TYR A 7 10.69 -18.30 -1.12
CA TYR A 7 9.54 -17.68 -0.44
C TYR A 7 9.68 -16.17 -0.23
N HIS A 8 10.90 -15.68 0.05
CA HIS A 8 11.15 -14.25 0.21
C HIS A 8 10.81 -13.46 -1.06
N ARG A 9 11.16 -14.02 -2.23
CA ARG A 9 10.92 -13.37 -3.52
C ARG A 9 9.43 -13.29 -3.82
N TYR A 10 8.70 -14.38 -3.58
CA TYR A 10 7.25 -14.40 -3.80
C TYR A 10 6.50 -13.43 -2.87
N VAL A 11 6.81 -13.44 -1.57
CA VAL A 11 6.19 -12.52 -0.60
C VAL A 11 6.48 -11.07 -0.97
N PHE A 12 7.72 -10.75 -1.36
CA PHE A 12 8.09 -9.41 -1.80
C PHE A 12 7.33 -8.97 -3.07
N VAL A 13 7.25 -9.83 -4.09
CA VAL A 13 6.52 -9.52 -5.33
C VAL A 13 5.03 -9.34 -5.06
N ILE A 14 4.42 -10.20 -4.24
CA ILE A 14 3.01 -10.09 -3.86
C ILE A 14 2.76 -8.79 -3.08
N ALA A 15 3.65 -8.44 -2.15
CA ALA A 15 3.52 -7.23 -1.36
C ALA A 15 3.59 -5.97 -2.23
N ILE A 16 4.52 -5.92 -3.20
CA ILE A 16 4.63 -4.82 -4.17
C ILE A 16 3.37 -4.75 -5.04
N ALA A 17 2.93 -5.89 -5.59
CA ALA A 17 1.75 -5.92 -6.45
C ALA A 17 0.50 -5.44 -5.70
N ALA A 18 0.35 -5.81 -4.43
CA ALA A 18 -0.74 -5.35 -3.58
C ALA A 18 -0.66 -3.84 -3.32
N LEU A 19 0.51 -3.28 -2.98
CA LEU A 19 0.66 -1.83 -2.84
C LEU A 19 0.38 -1.08 -4.15
N ALA A 20 0.88 -1.59 -5.28
CA ALA A 20 0.63 -0.99 -6.59
C ALA A 20 -0.87 -1.00 -6.94
N ALA A 21 -1.58 -2.08 -6.65
CA ALA A 21 -3.03 -2.16 -6.83
C ALA A 21 -3.76 -1.14 -5.93
N SER A 22 -3.34 -1.00 -4.67
CA SER A 22 -3.88 0.01 -3.75
C SER A 22 -3.69 1.43 -4.28
N PHE A 23 -2.48 1.79 -4.71
CA PHE A 23 -2.20 3.12 -5.27
C PHE A 23 -2.94 3.38 -6.59
N GLY A 24 -3.11 2.35 -7.43
CA GLY A 24 -3.94 2.45 -8.62
C GLY A 24 -5.41 2.73 -8.32
N LEU A 25 -5.94 2.20 -7.21
CA LEU A 25 -7.29 2.48 -6.74
C LEU A 25 -7.42 3.88 -6.15
N LEU A 26 -6.44 4.35 -5.38
CA LEU A 26 -6.41 5.73 -4.86
C LEU A 26 -6.29 6.76 -5.97
N PHE A 27 -5.48 6.50 -7.01
CA PHE A 27 -5.44 7.33 -8.20
C PHE A 27 -6.83 7.42 -8.87
N LYS A 28 -7.54 6.29 -8.99
CA LYS A 28 -8.92 6.28 -9.50
C LYS A 28 -9.89 7.02 -8.59
N ALA A 29 -9.74 6.92 -7.26
CA ALA A 29 -10.55 7.65 -6.30
C ALA A 29 -10.42 9.17 -6.52
N GLY A 30 -9.18 9.67 -6.66
CA GLY A 30 -8.93 11.08 -6.99
C GLY A 30 -9.57 11.50 -8.32
N CYS A 31 -9.50 10.65 -9.34
CA CYS A 31 -10.12 10.94 -10.64
C CYS A 31 -11.64 11.08 -10.62
N VAL A 32 -12.34 10.43 -9.68
CA VAL A 32 -13.80 10.49 -9.58
C VAL A 32 -14.29 11.46 -8.51
N GLY A 33 -13.47 11.72 -7.48
CA GLY A 33 -13.86 12.51 -6.31
C GLY A 33 -13.90 14.02 -6.55
N ASP A 34 -13.03 14.53 -7.43
CA ASP A 34 -12.92 15.97 -7.67
C ASP A 34 -12.72 16.27 -9.16
N LEU A 35 -13.61 17.10 -9.72
CA LEU A 35 -13.51 17.57 -11.10
C LEU A 35 -12.87 18.95 -11.08
N LYS A 36 -11.81 19.18 -11.87
CA LYS A 36 -11.12 20.48 -11.93
C LYS A 36 -12.00 21.66 -12.35
N THR A 37 -13.24 21.39 -12.79
CA THR A 37 -14.25 22.38 -13.16
C THR A 37 -14.95 23.05 -11.98
N GLY A 38 -14.57 22.73 -10.73
CA GLY A 38 -15.14 23.33 -9.52
C GLY A 38 -16.49 22.74 -9.11
N SER A 39 -16.88 21.61 -9.70
CA SER A 39 -17.96 20.75 -9.23
C SER A 39 -17.37 19.67 -8.32
N LEU A 40 -18.00 19.41 -7.17
CA LEU A 40 -17.77 18.16 -6.46
C LEU A 40 -18.02 17.01 -7.46
N GLY A 41 -17.08 16.08 -7.57
CA GLY A 41 -17.23 14.89 -8.42
C GLY A 41 -18.29 13.96 -7.84
N ASP A 42 -18.06 12.65 -7.92
CA ASP A 42 -18.86 11.67 -7.20
C ASP A 42 -18.11 11.22 -5.93
N PRO A 43 -18.36 11.86 -4.76
CA PRO A 43 -17.69 11.51 -3.51
C PRO A 43 -18.06 10.10 -3.04
N VAL A 44 -19.22 9.56 -3.44
CA VAL A 44 -19.64 8.20 -3.09
C VAL A 44 -18.79 7.19 -3.86
N ALA A 45 -18.55 7.44 -5.14
CA ALA A 45 -17.64 6.64 -5.95
C ALA A 45 -16.19 6.73 -5.46
N ALA A 46 -15.72 7.92 -5.06
CA ALA A 46 -14.37 8.10 -4.50
C ALA A 46 -14.17 7.27 -3.23
N LEU A 47 -15.11 7.37 -2.28
CA LEU A 47 -15.08 6.61 -1.03
C LEU A 47 -15.12 5.10 -1.27
N TYR A 48 -15.85 4.65 -2.31
CA TYR A 48 -15.86 3.24 -2.71
C TYR A 48 -14.46 2.76 -3.14
N TYR A 49 -13.75 3.53 -3.97
CA TYR A 49 -12.40 3.17 -4.41
C TYR A 49 -11.38 3.23 -3.28
N GLU A 50 -11.48 4.20 -2.37
CA GLU A 50 -10.68 4.26 -1.14
C GLU A 50 -10.90 3.02 -0.27
N GLY A 51 -12.17 2.63 -0.09
CA GLY A 51 -12.52 1.41 0.64
C GLY A 51 -11.93 0.15 0.01
N LEU A 52 -11.94 0.05 -1.33
CA LEU A 52 -11.31 -1.04 -2.06
C LEU A 52 -9.77 -1.00 -2.00
N ALA A 53 -9.16 0.18 -1.82
CA ALA A 53 -7.72 0.34 -1.74
C ALA A 53 -7.13 -0.13 -0.40
N LEU A 54 -7.93 -0.20 0.66
CA LEU A 54 -7.49 -0.57 2.00
C LEU A 54 -7.04 -2.04 2.12
N PRO A 55 -7.80 -3.06 1.69
CA PRO A 55 -7.34 -4.45 1.75
C PRO A 55 -5.99 -4.73 1.06
N PRO A 56 -5.74 -4.28 -0.19
CA PRO A 56 -4.45 -4.49 -0.83
C PRO A 56 -3.33 -3.67 -0.17
N PHE A 57 -3.63 -2.50 0.42
CA PHE A 57 -2.66 -1.76 1.24
C PHE A 57 -2.21 -2.57 2.46
N LEU A 58 -3.16 -3.09 3.24
CA LEU A 58 -2.87 -3.90 4.42
C LEU A 58 -2.13 -5.18 4.06
N LEU A 59 -2.50 -5.84 2.96
CA LEU A 59 -1.81 -7.02 2.47
C LEU A 59 -0.35 -6.71 2.10
N GLY A 60 -0.11 -5.59 1.40
CA GLY A 60 1.23 -5.11 1.09
C GLY A 60 2.06 -4.82 2.34
N LEU A 61 1.49 -4.03 3.26
CA LEU A 61 2.13 -3.64 4.51
C LEU A 61 2.54 -4.85 5.37
N LEU A 62 1.60 -5.79 5.56
CA LEU A 62 1.84 -7.02 6.32
C LEU A 62 2.79 -7.97 5.59
N GLY A 63 2.73 -8.03 4.25
CA GLY A 63 3.66 -8.79 3.43
C GLY A 63 5.10 -8.34 3.63
N PHE A 64 5.35 -7.02 3.63
CA PHE A 64 6.66 -6.46 3.95
C PHE A 64 7.08 -6.71 5.40
N ALA A 65 6.16 -6.56 6.36
CA ALA A 65 6.44 -6.88 7.76
C ALA A 65 6.84 -8.35 7.94
N ALA A 66 6.18 -9.27 7.23
CA ALA A 66 6.47 -10.71 7.24
C ALA A 66 7.89 -11.01 6.76
N LEU A 67 8.45 -10.25 5.80
CA LEU A 67 9.83 -10.44 5.33
C LEU A 67 10.85 -10.35 6.48
N PHE A 68 10.63 -9.51 7.49
CA PHE A 68 11.51 -9.42 8.65
C PHE A 68 11.45 -10.67 9.53
N PHE A 69 10.29 -11.32 9.64
CA PHE A 69 10.14 -12.55 10.41
C PHE A 69 10.81 -13.75 9.73
N ILE A 70 10.82 -13.79 8.39
CA ILE A 70 11.44 -14.87 7.61
C ILE A 70 12.98 -14.80 7.67
N ARG A 71 13.58 -13.62 7.95
CA ARG A 71 15.03 -13.46 8.15
C ARG A 71 15.55 -14.15 9.42
N ARG A 72 15.84 -15.44 9.31
CA ARG A 72 16.27 -16.30 10.44
C ARG A 72 17.62 -15.94 11.07
N GLN A 73 18.43 -15.12 10.41
CA GLN A 73 19.76 -14.73 10.90
C GLN A 73 19.74 -13.66 12.01
N LEU A 74 18.62 -12.97 12.20
CA LEU A 74 18.46 -11.95 13.23
C LEU A 74 17.85 -12.55 14.51
N ALA A 75 18.24 -12.08 15.70
CA ALA A 75 17.53 -12.43 16.93
C ALA A 75 16.07 -11.94 16.87
N PHE A 76 15.16 -12.67 17.53
CA PHE A 76 13.71 -12.45 17.45
C PHE A 76 13.31 -11.01 17.78
N GLN A 77 13.92 -10.42 18.82
CA GLN A 77 13.68 -9.05 19.26
C GLN A 77 13.90 -8.03 18.13
N TYR A 78 14.99 -8.17 17.37
CA TYR A 78 15.27 -7.30 16.23
C TYR A 78 14.25 -7.48 15.13
N ARG A 79 13.78 -8.71 14.84
CA ARG A 79 12.75 -8.91 13.80
C ARG A 79 11.46 -8.19 14.14
N VAL A 80 11.03 -8.28 15.41
CA VAL A 80 9.85 -7.58 15.91
C VAL A 80 10.06 -6.06 15.83
N ALA A 81 11.21 -5.56 16.26
CA ALA A 81 11.52 -4.13 16.19
C ALA A 81 11.48 -3.59 14.76
N HIS A 82 12.09 -4.29 13.79
CA HIS A 82 12.07 -3.87 12.38
C HIS A 82 10.66 -3.96 11.78
N ALA A 83 9.89 -5.00 12.10
CA ALA A 83 8.52 -5.14 11.62
C ALA A 83 7.63 -4.02 12.16
N LEU A 84 7.71 -3.70 13.45
CA LEU A 84 6.97 -2.60 14.06
C LEU A 84 7.42 -1.24 13.48
N ALA A 85 8.72 -1.02 13.36
CA ALA A 85 9.25 0.20 12.76
C ALA A 85 8.73 0.38 11.32
N PHE A 86 8.69 -0.70 10.54
CA PHE A 86 8.12 -0.66 9.19
C PHE A 86 6.61 -0.41 9.20
N ILE A 87 5.84 -1.05 10.09
CA ILE A 87 4.38 -0.84 10.16
C ILE A 87 4.06 0.62 10.52
N PHE A 88 4.73 1.18 11.51
CA PHE A 88 4.44 2.54 11.96
C PHE A 88 5.04 3.60 11.04
N PHE A 89 6.35 3.57 10.79
CA PHE A 89 7.01 4.61 9.99
C PHE A 89 6.85 4.36 8.49
N GLY A 90 7.07 3.10 8.06
CA GLY A 90 6.89 2.72 6.67
C GLY A 90 5.42 2.77 6.25
N GLY A 91 4.49 2.28 7.07
CA GLY A 91 3.06 2.37 6.82
C GLY A 91 2.57 3.80 6.74
N PHE A 92 3.00 4.68 7.65
CA PHE A 92 2.68 6.11 7.58
C PHE A 92 3.24 6.75 6.30
N ALA A 93 4.49 6.48 5.93
CA ALA A 93 5.08 6.98 4.69
C ALA A 93 4.33 6.48 3.44
N LEU A 94 3.98 5.19 3.39
CA LEU A 94 3.20 4.61 2.29
C LEU A 94 1.79 5.20 2.21
N TRP A 95 1.18 5.52 3.35
CA TRP A 95 -0.11 6.21 3.38
C TRP A 95 -0.02 7.63 2.80
N LEU A 96 1.01 8.39 3.16
CA LEU A 96 1.26 9.71 2.55
C LEU A 96 1.49 9.62 1.03
N ILE A 97 2.20 8.58 0.57
CA ILE A 97 2.35 8.30 -0.86
C ILE A 97 0.98 8.02 -1.50
N GLY A 98 0.10 7.27 -0.83
CA GLY A 98 -1.27 7.03 -1.28
C GLY A 98 -2.05 8.32 -1.52
N ILE A 99 -2.00 9.27 -0.58
CA ILE A 99 -2.62 10.60 -0.72
C ILE A 99 -2.03 11.36 -1.92
N GLN A 100 -0.73 11.25 -2.16
CA GLN A 100 -0.10 11.88 -3.32
C GLN A 100 -0.60 11.27 -4.65
N PHE A 101 -0.81 9.95 -4.71
CA PHE A 101 -1.40 9.29 -5.86
C PHE A 101 -2.85 9.72 -6.12
N GLU A 102 -3.65 9.87 -5.06
CA GLU A 102 -4.99 10.43 -5.13
C GLU A 102 -4.97 11.87 -5.68
N THR A 103 -4.07 12.70 -5.14
CA THR A 103 -3.87 14.09 -5.59
C THR A 103 -3.46 14.15 -7.07
N TRP A 104 -2.57 13.26 -7.51
CA TRP A 104 -2.24 13.13 -8.93
C TRP A 104 -3.45 12.70 -9.77
N GLY A 105 -4.32 11.84 -9.24
CA GLY A 105 -5.58 11.48 -9.87
C GLY A 105 -6.42 12.72 -10.17
N VAL A 106 -6.66 13.56 -9.15
CA VAL A 106 -7.38 14.84 -9.29
C VAL A 106 -6.72 15.75 -10.34
N GLN A 107 -5.38 15.81 -10.35
CA GLN A 107 -4.63 16.69 -11.26
C GLN A 107 -4.52 16.18 -12.70
N GLN A 108 -4.60 14.86 -12.93
CA GLN A 108 -4.41 14.26 -14.25
C GLN A 108 -5.74 13.93 -14.93
N CYS A 109 -6.78 13.65 -14.14
CA CYS A 109 -8.12 13.41 -14.65
C CYS A 109 -8.88 14.74 -14.79
N PHE A 110 -9.27 15.04 -16.03
CA PHE A 110 -10.03 16.23 -16.48
C PHE A 110 -9.39 17.57 -16.11
#